data_AF-L8LHH4-F1
#
_entry.id   AF-L8LHH4-F1
#
_cell.length_a   1.000
_cell.length_b   1.000
_cell.length_c   1.000
_cell.angle_alpha   90.00
_cell.angle_beta   90.00
_cell.angle_gamma   90.00
#
_symmetry.space_group_name_H-M   'P 1'
#
loop_
_entity.id
_entity.type
_entity.pdbx_description
1 polymer ?
#
loop_
_entity_poly.entity_id
_entity_poly.type
_entity_poly.pdbx_seq_one_letter_code
_entity_poly.pdbx_strand_id
1 'polypeptide(L)'
;MVEAIAKEKENQLELDTNSVPVKLILTNYYKNTETDYTEKIEELDREFNYQENSELYWNRPEFSFLYGTPLYNQSTETQKIALNHLYWYLMYHFIATSEHQTIIYNTITAGVFKKIKGYEMIGVTLDLESKQEISHIHAFRKVCYQLIKALLGKEAFKEPLKSNLKVGGYTEKIQEQITKWKQAAEKLLINQMVRGQKECYSEYLKELEEQDKVPNFRTGFIGEGMGNNQDLIRFFSQNWGRTPFLACNYYTLRYIANMGLKHTEHSNT
;
A
#
# COMPACT_ATOMS: atom_id res chain seq x y z
N MET A 1 -17.15 -14.70 -19.09
CA MET A 1 -16.43 -15.38 -17.99
C MET A 1 -16.57 -14.62 -16.67
N VAL A 2 -16.31 -13.31 -16.65
CA VAL A 2 -16.49 -12.42 -15.48
C VAL A 2 -17.93 -12.40 -14.95
N GLU A 3 -18.93 -12.23 -15.82
CA GLU A 3 -20.35 -12.30 -15.44
C GLU A 3 -20.75 -13.66 -14.84
N ALA A 4 -20.13 -14.76 -15.28
CA ALA A 4 -20.42 -16.09 -14.76
C ALA A 4 -19.84 -16.29 -13.35
N ILE A 5 -18.61 -15.83 -13.11
CA ILE A 5 -17.96 -15.88 -11.78
C ILE A 5 -18.71 -14.98 -10.79
N ALA A 6 -19.17 -13.81 -11.22
CA ALA A 6 -19.89 -12.91 -10.35
C ALA A 6 -21.31 -13.40 -10.04
N LYS A 7 -22.03 -13.93 -11.03
CA LYS A 7 -23.35 -14.57 -10.81
C LYS A 7 -23.25 -15.82 -9.95
N GLU A 8 -22.13 -16.55 -10.05
CA GLU A 8 -21.78 -17.64 -9.15
C GLU A 8 -21.52 -17.12 -7.72
N LYS A 9 -20.78 -16.01 -7.55
CA LYS A 9 -20.54 -15.38 -6.24
C LYS A 9 -21.81 -14.80 -5.62
N GLU A 10 -22.67 -14.17 -6.42
CA GLU A 10 -23.98 -13.66 -6.00
C GLU A 10 -24.88 -14.78 -5.47
N ASN A 11 -24.95 -15.91 -6.19
CA ASN A 11 -25.72 -17.08 -5.76
C ASN A 11 -25.12 -17.79 -4.54
N GLN A 12 -23.78 -17.77 -4.38
CA GLN A 12 -23.08 -18.40 -3.25
C GLN A 12 -23.19 -17.59 -1.94
N LEU A 13 -23.40 -16.28 -2.00
CA LEU A 13 -23.31 -15.37 -0.84
C LEU A 13 -24.68 -14.92 -0.29
N GLU A 14 -25.80 -15.48 -0.76
CA GLU A 14 -27.17 -15.15 -0.30
C GLU A 14 -27.47 -13.64 -0.23
N LEU A 15 -26.93 -12.86 -1.17
CA LEU A 15 -27.03 -11.40 -1.12
C LEU A 15 -28.44 -10.92 -1.48
N ASP A 16 -28.95 -9.93 -0.75
CA ASP A 16 -30.12 -9.18 -1.19
C ASP A 16 -29.74 -8.24 -2.35
N THR A 17 -29.83 -8.74 -3.57
CA THR A 17 -29.48 -8.02 -4.79
C THR A 17 -30.40 -6.82 -5.06
N ASN A 18 -31.50 -6.66 -4.33
CA ASN A 18 -32.36 -5.48 -4.43
C ASN A 18 -31.86 -4.31 -3.58
N SER A 19 -31.01 -4.57 -2.58
CA SER A 19 -30.40 -3.57 -1.71
C SER A 19 -29.48 -2.63 -2.50
N VAL A 20 -29.69 -1.32 -2.37
CA VAL A 20 -28.89 -0.28 -3.05
C VAL A 20 -27.38 -0.40 -2.71
N PRO A 21 -26.97 -0.55 -1.43
CA PRO A 21 -25.57 -0.82 -1.09
C PRO A 21 -24.97 -2.04 -1.78
N VAL A 22 -25.71 -3.15 -1.85
CA VAL A 22 -25.25 -4.40 -2.48
C VAL A 22 -25.02 -4.18 -3.98
N LYS A 23 -25.95 -3.51 -4.66
CA LYS A 23 -25.80 -3.15 -6.08
C LYS A 23 -24.55 -2.30 -6.34
N LEU A 24 -24.24 -1.35 -5.45
CA LEU A 24 -23.06 -0.51 -5.59
C LEU A 24 -21.76 -1.31 -5.44
N ILE A 25 -21.69 -2.19 -4.43
CA ILE A 25 -20.52 -3.05 -4.19
C ILE A 25 -20.29 -3.97 -5.39
N LEU A 26 -21.35 -4.61 -5.89
CA LEU A 26 -21.29 -5.46 -7.07
C LEU A 26 -20.84 -4.67 -8.30
N THR A 27 -21.41 -3.48 -8.54
CA THR A 27 -21.00 -2.60 -9.65
C THR A 27 -19.52 -2.25 -9.58
N ASN A 28 -18.99 -1.95 -8.38
CA ASN A 28 -17.56 -1.67 -8.22
C ASN A 28 -16.71 -2.92 -8.52
N TYR A 29 -17.12 -4.09 -8.03
CA TYR A 29 -16.44 -5.35 -8.33
C TYR A 29 -16.40 -5.62 -9.84
N TYR A 30 -17.53 -5.47 -10.53
CA TYR A 30 -17.64 -5.63 -11.98
C TYR A 30 -16.69 -4.69 -12.72
N LYS A 31 -16.77 -3.39 -12.41
CA LYS A 31 -15.91 -2.38 -13.03
C LYS A 31 -14.43 -2.68 -12.82
N ASN A 32 -14.02 -3.01 -11.59
CA ASN A 32 -12.63 -3.36 -11.29
C ASN A 32 -12.14 -4.60 -12.05
N THR A 33 -13.05 -5.52 -12.37
CA THR A 33 -12.71 -6.72 -13.15
C THR A 33 -12.66 -6.40 -14.66
N GLU A 34 -13.56 -5.55 -15.17
CA GLU A 34 -13.59 -5.15 -16.57
C GLU A 34 -12.42 -4.24 -16.95
N THR A 35 -11.96 -3.41 -16.01
CA THR A 35 -10.81 -2.52 -16.20
C THR A 35 -9.51 -3.15 -15.68
N ASP A 36 -9.48 -4.48 -15.54
CA ASP A 36 -8.27 -5.20 -15.16
C ASP A 36 -7.31 -5.27 -16.36
N TYR A 37 -6.27 -4.45 -16.33
CA TYR A 37 -5.20 -4.44 -17.32
C TYR A 37 -3.90 -5.05 -16.78
N THR A 38 -3.98 -5.90 -15.74
CA THR A 38 -2.82 -6.55 -15.11
C THR A 38 -1.92 -7.24 -16.13
N GLU A 39 -2.50 -7.92 -17.13
CA GLU A 39 -1.76 -8.60 -18.20
C GLU A 39 -0.81 -7.64 -18.96
N LYS A 40 -1.25 -6.41 -19.25
CA LYS A 40 -0.41 -5.42 -19.95
C LYS A 40 0.76 -4.96 -19.09
N ILE A 41 0.56 -4.85 -17.79
CA ILE A 41 1.63 -4.48 -16.85
C ILE A 41 2.62 -5.63 -16.71
N GLU A 42 2.16 -6.87 -16.70
CA GLU A 42 3.03 -8.05 -16.71
C GLU A 42 3.82 -8.18 -18.00
N GLU A 43 3.23 -7.85 -19.15
CA GLU A 43 3.92 -7.79 -20.43
C GLU A 43 5.03 -6.73 -20.42
N LEU A 44 4.70 -5.50 -20.04
CA LEU A 44 5.66 -4.40 -19.90
C LEU A 44 6.76 -4.75 -18.89
N ASP A 45 6.41 -5.36 -17.77
CA ASP A 45 7.37 -5.81 -16.76
C ASP A 45 8.36 -6.81 -17.37
N ARG A 46 7.88 -7.82 -18.12
CA ARG A 46 8.76 -8.81 -18.76
C ARG A 46 9.72 -8.16 -19.75
N GLU A 47 9.23 -7.24 -20.57
CA GLU A 47 9.99 -6.62 -21.66
C GLU A 47 10.92 -5.48 -21.20
N PHE A 48 10.69 -4.91 -20.01
CA PHE A 48 11.44 -3.74 -19.57
C PHE A 48 12.97 -4.00 -19.44
N ASN A 49 13.71 -3.26 -20.25
CA ASN A 49 15.17 -3.19 -20.26
C ASN A 49 15.65 -1.75 -20.03
N TYR A 50 16.32 -1.50 -18.91
CA TYR A 50 16.81 -0.16 -18.58
C TYR A 50 17.82 0.37 -19.61
N GLN A 51 18.75 -0.47 -20.06
CA GLN A 51 19.84 -0.05 -20.96
C GLN A 51 19.28 0.50 -22.27
N GLU A 52 18.27 -0.16 -22.84
CA GLU A 52 17.61 0.25 -24.09
C GLU A 52 16.82 1.56 -23.96
N ASN A 53 16.45 1.95 -22.73
CA ASN A 53 15.64 3.14 -22.46
C ASN A 53 16.41 4.25 -21.71
N SER A 54 17.71 4.05 -21.48
CA SER A 54 18.51 4.91 -20.58
C SER A 54 18.93 6.25 -21.19
N GLU A 55 18.87 6.38 -22.51
CA GLU A 55 19.28 7.61 -23.23
C GLU A 55 18.09 8.55 -23.51
N LEU A 56 16.90 8.21 -23.04
CA LEU A 56 15.66 8.96 -23.27
C LEU A 56 15.10 9.52 -21.97
N TYR A 57 14.47 10.68 -22.04
CA TYR A 57 13.62 11.17 -20.97
C TYR A 57 12.40 10.25 -20.81
N TRP A 58 12.07 9.84 -19.58
CA TRP A 58 10.89 9.02 -19.28
C TRP A 58 9.64 9.85 -18.97
N ASN A 59 9.86 11.12 -18.59
CA ASN A 59 8.83 12.13 -18.39
C ASN A 59 9.26 13.42 -19.09
N ARG A 60 8.36 14.41 -19.19
CA ARG A 60 8.74 15.74 -19.68
C ARG A 60 9.94 16.30 -18.88
N PRO A 61 10.91 16.98 -19.50
CA PRO A 61 12.12 17.47 -18.81
C PRO A 61 11.84 18.33 -17.57
N GLU A 62 10.70 19.03 -17.53
CA GLU A 62 10.25 19.87 -16.42
C GLU A 62 10.06 19.10 -15.12
N PHE A 63 9.82 17.79 -15.20
CA PHE A 63 9.71 16.93 -14.02
C PHE A 63 11.07 16.50 -13.46
N SER A 64 12.18 16.80 -14.15
CA SER A 64 13.50 16.38 -13.68
C SER A 64 13.86 17.07 -12.36
N PHE A 65 14.63 16.38 -11.51
CA PHE A 65 15.16 17.05 -10.34
C PHE A 65 15.99 18.27 -10.70
N LEU A 66 15.87 19.31 -9.88
CA LEU A 66 16.57 20.58 -10.04
C LEU A 66 16.20 21.34 -11.32
N TYR A 67 15.18 20.91 -12.07
CA TYR A 67 14.74 21.62 -13.27
C TYR A 67 14.49 23.12 -12.99
N GLY A 68 14.93 23.97 -13.91
CA GLY A 68 14.84 25.43 -13.77
C GLY A 68 15.87 26.06 -12.84
N THR A 69 16.74 25.27 -12.19
CA THR A 69 17.83 25.80 -11.36
C THR A 69 19.13 25.99 -12.16
N PRO A 70 20.06 26.87 -11.70
CA PRO A 70 21.38 26.99 -12.31
C PRO A 70 22.16 25.66 -12.36
N LEU A 71 21.98 24.79 -11.36
CA LEU A 71 22.64 23.48 -11.32
C LEU A 71 22.17 22.60 -12.49
N TYR A 72 20.85 22.54 -12.74
CA TYR A 72 20.33 21.79 -13.88
C TYR A 72 20.79 22.36 -15.23
N ASN A 73 20.88 23.69 -15.34
CA ASN A 73 21.38 24.33 -16.56
C ASN A 73 22.85 24.04 -16.84
N GLN A 74 23.66 23.81 -15.80
CA GLN A 74 25.07 23.44 -15.92
C GLN A 74 25.29 21.92 -16.07
N SER A 75 24.28 21.10 -15.78
CA SER A 75 24.34 19.65 -15.98
C SER A 75 24.51 19.28 -17.45
N THR A 76 25.25 18.21 -17.72
CA THR A 76 25.31 17.60 -19.05
C THR A 76 23.96 16.98 -19.41
N GLU A 77 23.73 16.70 -20.70
CA GLU A 77 22.48 16.05 -21.13
C GLU A 77 22.26 14.69 -20.45
N THR A 78 23.31 13.88 -20.33
CA THR A 78 23.24 12.60 -19.58
C THR A 78 22.85 12.81 -18.11
N GLN A 79 23.37 13.85 -17.47
CA GLN A 79 23.01 14.17 -16.08
C GLN A 79 21.55 14.64 -15.97
N LYS A 80 21.05 15.43 -16.94
CA LYS A 80 19.63 15.85 -16.96
C LYS A 80 18.69 14.66 -17.15
N ILE A 81 19.03 13.73 -18.04
CA ILE A 81 18.29 12.47 -18.22
C ILE A 81 18.30 11.65 -16.91
N ALA A 82 19.45 11.51 -16.25
CA ALA A 82 19.53 10.82 -14.97
C ALA A 82 18.67 11.52 -13.88
N LEU A 83 18.63 12.85 -13.84
CA LEU A 83 17.76 13.62 -12.93
C LEU A 83 16.27 13.41 -13.23
N ASN A 84 15.90 13.19 -14.50
CA ASN A 84 14.55 12.82 -14.91
C ASN A 84 14.18 11.41 -14.42
N HIS A 85 15.07 10.44 -14.62
CA HIS A 85 14.86 9.07 -14.17
C HIS A 85 14.79 8.96 -12.66
N LEU A 86 15.62 9.71 -11.93
CA LEU A 86 15.56 9.77 -10.47
C LEU A 86 14.22 10.34 -9.97
N TYR A 87 13.64 11.32 -10.67
CA TYR A 87 12.29 11.79 -10.33
C TYR A 87 11.27 10.67 -10.49
N TRP A 88 11.33 9.95 -11.62
CA TRP A 88 10.48 8.79 -11.87
C TRP A 88 10.65 7.74 -10.76
N TYR A 89 11.89 7.42 -10.37
CA TYR A 89 12.20 6.53 -9.25
C TYR A 89 11.49 6.95 -7.97
N LEU A 90 11.63 8.20 -7.51
CA LEU A 90 11.02 8.61 -6.25
C LEU A 90 9.50 8.51 -6.28
N MET A 91 8.87 8.90 -7.39
CA MET A 91 7.41 8.81 -7.54
C MET A 91 6.93 7.36 -7.50
N TYR A 92 7.51 6.48 -8.33
CA TYR A 92 7.03 5.10 -8.42
C TYR A 92 7.49 4.21 -7.27
N HIS A 93 8.61 4.54 -6.60
CA HIS A 93 8.98 3.93 -5.34
C HIS A 93 7.95 4.25 -4.24
N PHE A 94 7.48 5.50 -4.18
CA PHE A 94 6.42 5.92 -3.25
C PHE A 94 5.09 5.24 -3.57
N ILE A 95 4.71 5.14 -4.85
CA ILE A 95 3.50 4.44 -5.30
C ILE A 95 3.56 2.96 -4.89
N ALA A 96 4.62 2.23 -5.27
CA ALA A 96 4.77 0.82 -4.93
C ALA A 96 4.78 0.56 -3.41
N THR A 97 5.31 1.52 -2.63
CA THR A 97 5.24 1.46 -1.16
C THR A 97 3.81 1.63 -0.66
N SER A 98 3.06 2.58 -1.23
CA SER A 98 1.66 2.85 -0.87
C SER A 98 0.71 1.73 -1.30
N GLU A 99 0.93 1.13 -2.48
CA GLU A 99 0.21 -0.06 -2.93
C GLU A 99 0.47 -1.26 -2.01
N HIS A 100 1.73 -1.45 -1.58
CA HIS A 100 2.05 -2.51 -0.62
C HIS A 100 1.31 -2.36 0.72
N GLN A 101 1.17 -1.12 1.21
CA GLN A 101 0.37 -0.82 2.40
C GLN A 101 -1.10 -1.11 2.17
N THR A 102 -1.60 -0.73 1.00
CA THR A 102 -2.98 -0.94 0.58
C THR A 102 -3.30 -2.44 0.57
N ILE A 103 -2.44 -3.28 -0.02
CA ILE A 103 -2.58 -4.75 -0.01
C ILE A 103 -2.69 -5.26 1.43
N ILE A 104 -1.79 -4.85 2.32
CA ILE A 104 -1.76 -5.33 3.70
C ILE A 104 -3.05 -4.97 4.43
N TYR A 105 -3.48 -3.71 4.38
CA TYR A 105 -4.68 -3.28 5.09
C TYR A 105 -5.98 -3.76 4.43
N ASN A 106 -6.02 -3.89 3.10
CA ASN A 106 -7.11 -4.55 2.40
C ASN A 106 -7.24 -6.01 2.85
N THR A 107 -6.14 -6.75 2.95
CA THR A 107 -6.15 -8.14 3.42
C THR A 107 -6.60 -8.24 4.89
N ILE A 108 -6.09 -7.36 5.75
CA ILE A 108 -6.50 -7.28 7.16
C ILE A 108 -8.02 -7.06 7.27
N THR A 109 -8.54 -6.04 6.59
CA THR A 109 -9.97 -5.65 6.69
C THR A 109 -10.90 -6.60 5.94
N ALA A 110 -10.48 -7.19 4.83
CA ALA A 110 -11.21 -8.25 4.14
C ALA A 110 -11.48 -9.44 5.07
N GLY A 111 -10.50 -9.82 5.89
CA GLY A 111 -10.65 -10.86 6.90
C GLY A 111 -11.70 -10.56 7.98
N VAL A 112 -12.03 -9.27 8.21
CA VAL A 112 -13.13 -8.85 9.08
C VAL A 112 -14.46 -8.95 8.34
N PHE A 113 -14.58 -8.32 7.16
CA PHE A 113 -15.83 -8.25 6.40
C PHE A 113 -16.38 -9.61 5.98
N LYS A 114 -15.51 -10.57 5.63
CA LYS A 114 -15.90 -11.94 5.27
C LYS A 114 -16.58 -12.71 6.39
N LYS A 115 -16.48 -12.25 7.64
CA LYS A 115 -17.10 -12.88 8.81
C LYS A 115 -18.43 -12.25 9.21
N ILE A 116 -18.86 -11.21 8.49
CA ILE A 116 -20.10 -10.49 8.76
C ILE A 116 -21.10 -10.82 7.66
N LYS A 117 -22.23 -11.42 8.04
CA LYS A 117 -23.29 -11.78 7.10
C LYS A 117 -23.76 -10.56 6.30
N GLY A 118 -23.72 -10.64 4.97
CA GLY A 118 -24.14 -9.59 4.03
C GLY A 118 -23.04 -8.60 3.64
N TYR A 119 -21.82 -8.72 4.17
CA TYR A 119 -20.68 -7.85 3.85
C TYR A 119 -19.52 -8.60 3.18
N GLU A 120 -19.68 -9.88 2.90
CA GLU A 120 -18.65 -10.77 2.36
C GLU A 120 -18.10 -10.25 1.03
N MET A 121 -18.97 -9.65 0.20
CA MET A 121 -18.56 -9.06 -1.08
C MET A 121 -17.56 -7.92 -0.92
N ILE A 122 -17.60 -7.14 0.17
CA ILE A 122 -16.57 -6.13 0.42
C ILE A 122 -15.20 -6.81 0.56
N GLY A 123 -15.15 -7.89 1.33
CA GLY A 123 -13.92 -8.67 1.47
C GLY A 123 -13.46 -9.33 0.17
N VAL A 124 -14.37 -9.80 -0.68
CA VAL A 124 -14.04 -10.34 -2.01
C VAL A 124 -13.47 -9.26 -2.93
N THR A 125 -14.05 -8.05 -2.93
CA THR A 125 -13.55 -6.93 -3.72
C THR A 125 -12.16 -6.48 -3.24
N LEU A 126 -11.95 -6.37 -1.92
CA LEU A 126 -10.64 -6.01 -1.36
C LEU A 126 -9.55 -7.04 -1.70
N ASP A 127 -9.89 -8.33 -1.71
CA ASP A 127 -8.98 -9.40 -2.17
C ASP A 127 -8.63 -9.26 -3.65
N LEU A 128 -9.61 -8.95 -4.51
CA LEU A 128 -9.40 -8.77 -5.94
C LEU A 128 -8.46 -7.59 -6.19
N GLU A 129 -8.77 -6.43 -5.61
CA GLU A 129 -7.91 -5.24 -5.71
C GLU A 129 -6.50 -5.55 -5.22
N SER A 130 -6.37 -6.23 -4.08
CA SER A 130 -5.05 -6.60 -3.55
C SER A 130 -4.24 -7.50 -4.48
N LYS A 131 -4.89 -8.40 -5.23
CA LYS A 131 -4.22 -9.26 -6.20
C LYS A 131 -3.72 -8.49 -7.41
N GLN A 132 -4.51 -7.53 -7.90
CA GLN A 132 -4.15 -6.68 -9.03
C GLN A 132 -2.90 -5.83 -8.71
N GLU A 133 -2.84 -5.24 -7.51
CA GLU A 133 -1.70 -4.41 -7.08
C GLU A 133 -0.37 -5.18 -6.96
N ILE A 134 -0.37 -6.51 -6.86
CA ILE A 134 0.88 -7.29 -6.77
C ILE A 134 1.72 -7.12 -8.03
N SER A 135 1.11 -7.20 -9.20
CA SER A 135 1.81 -7.06 -10.49
C SER A 135 2.32 -5.64 -10.69
N HIS A 136 1.57 -4.62 -10.23
CA HIS A 136 2.01 -3.23 -10.23
C HIS A 136 3.28 -3.02 -9.37
N ILE A 137 3.24 -3.49 -8.12
CA ILE A 137 4.37 -3.39 -7.20
C ILE A 137 5.60 -4.08 -7.76
N HIS A 138 5.43 -5.27 -8.35
CA HIS A 138 6.56 -6.00 -8.95
C HIS A 138 7.21 -5.20 -10.08
N ALA A 139 6.40 -4.73 -11.04
CA ALA A 139 6.87 -3.95 -12.17
C ALA A 139 7.63 -2.69 -11.71
N PHE A 140 7.02 -1.88 -10.84
CA PHE A 140 7.64 -0.65 -10.34
C PHE A 140 8.92 -0.91 -9.56
N ARG A 141 8.96 -1.95 -8.72
CA ARG A 141 10.17 -2.32 -7.98
C ARG A 141 11.28 -2.80 -8.92
N LYS A 142 10.96 -3.56 -9.98
CA LYS A 142 11.93 -4.00 -10.98
C LYS A 142 12.55 -2.81 -11.70
N VAL A 143 11.75 -1.88 -12.20
CA VAL A 143 12.22 -0.65 -12.87
C VAL A 143 13.12 0.15 -11.94
N CYS A 144 12.64 0.41 -10.71
CA CYS A 144 13.40 1.13 -9.68
C CYS A 144 14.75 0.46 -9.37
N TYR A 145 14.76 -0.87 -9.23
CA TYR A 145 15.98 -1.62 -8.96
C TYR A 145 16.98 -1.53 -10.11
N GLN A 146 16.54 -1.72 -11.36
CA GLN A 146 17.43 -1.63 -12.52
C GLN A 146 18.04 -0.23 -12.65
N LEU A 147 17.23 0.81 -12.49
CA LEU A 147 17.66 2.20 -12.53
C LEU A 147 18.70 2.53 -11.45
N ILE A 148 18.40 2.25 -10.17
CA ILE A 148 19.32 2.56 -9.07
C ILE A 148 20.63 1.76 -9.21
N LYS A 149 20.53 0.49 -9.62
CA LYS A 149 21.72 -0.33 -9.87
C LYS A 149 22.58 0.23 -11.00
N ALA A 150 21.97 0.77 -12.05
CA ALA A 150 22.70 1.36 -13.18
C ALA A 150 23.35 2.70 -12.81
N LEU A 151 22.64 3.57 -12.09
CA LEU A 151 23.15 4.91 -11.75
C LEU A 151 24.15 4.91 -10.58
N LEU A 152 23.87 4.12 -9.53
CA LEU A 152 24.60 4.19 -8.25
C LEU A 152 25.39 2.91 -7.95
N GLY A 153 25.27 1.88 -8.80
CA GLY A 153 25.93 0.60 -8.60
C GLY A 153 25.34 -0.24 -7.46
N LYS A 154 26.01 -1.35 -7.15
CA LYS A 154 25.55 -2.29 -6.10
C LYS A 154 25.67 -1.73 -4.68
N GLU A 155 26.51 -0.72 -4.49
CA GLU A 155 26.77 -0.08 -3.19
C GLU A 155 25.55 0.69 -2.66
N ALA A 156 24.69 1.17 -3.55
CA ALA A 156 23.45 1.87 -3.19
C ALA A 156 22.45 1.01 -2.40
N PHE A 157 22.62 -0.32 -2.44
CA PHE A 157 21.75 -1.27 -1.74
C PHE A 157 22.33 -1.75 -0.40
N LYS A 158 23.52 -1.27 0.00
CA LYS A 158 24.04 -1.56 1.33
C LYS A 158 23.31 -0.69 2.36
N GLU A 159 23.01 -1.26 3.53
CA GLU A 159 22.41 -0.47 4.61
C GLU A 159 23.25 0.79 4.85
N PRO A 160 22.63 1.99 4.94
CA PRO A 160 23.37 3.18 5.33
C PRO A 160 24.03 2.89 6.68
N LEU A 161 25.32 3.23 6.79
CA LEU A 161 26.13 3.08 8.00
C LEU A 161 25.27 3.46 9.21
N LYS A 162 24.79 2.45 9.96
CA LYS A 162 24.18 2.66 11.27
C LYS A 162 25.25 3.35 12.10
N SER A 163 25.14 4.66 12.23
CA SER A 163 26.04 5.43 13.08
C SER A 163 25.90 4.84 14.48
N ASN A 164 26.93 4.14 14.94
CA ASN A 164 27.02 3.56 16.28
C ASN A 164 27.21 4.68 17.32
N LEU A 165 26.32 5.67 17.34
CA LEU A 165 26.22 6.62 18.44
C LEU A 165 25.60 5.86 19.61
N LYS A 166 26.47 5.22 20.39
CA LYS A 166 26.13 4.55 21.65
C LYS A 166 25.59 5.59 22.63
N VAL A 167 24.28 5.83 22.61
CA VAL A 167 23.59 6.45 23.74
C VAL A 167 23.57 5.40 24.86
N GLY A 168 24.01 5.76 26.07
CA GLY A 168 24.36 4.80 27.13
C GLY A 168 23.28 3.73 27.44
N GLY A 169 23.72 2.49 27.67
CA GLY A 169 22.85 1.31 27.79
C GLY A 169 21.90 1.24 29.00
N TYR A 170 21.88 2.25 29.88
CA TYR A 170 20.91 2.35 30.96
C TYR A 170 19.60 3.00 30.49
N THR A 171 19.72 4.07 29.69
CA THR A 171 18.59 4.75 29.04
C THR A 171 17.87 3.84 28.06
N GLU A 172 18.60 3.00 27.30
CA GLU A 172 18.00 2.03 26.37
C GLU A 172 17.14 0.99 27.10
N LYS A 173 17.60 0.44 28.23
CA LYS A 173 16.82 -0.56 28.99
C LYS A 173 15.55 0.00 29.58
N ILE A 174 15.59 1.24 30.10
CA ILE A 174 14.40 1.92 30.61
C ILE A 174 13.43 2.20 29.46
N GLN A 175 13.94 2.66 28.32
CA GLN A 175 13.13 2.96 27.15
C GLN A 175 12.50 1.69 26.55
N GLU A 176 13.22 0.56 26.56
CA GLU A 176 12.71 -0.75 26.17
C GLU A 176 11.60 -1.22 27.12
N GLN A 177 11.78 -1.08 28.44
CA GLN A 177 10.74 -1.42 29.41
C GLN A 177 9.50 -0.53 29.25
N ILE A 178 9.66 0.79 29.13
CA ILE A 178 8.54 1.72 28.89
C ILE A 178 7.80 1.32 27.61
N THR A 179 8.53 0.96 26.56
CA THR A 179 7.93 0.49 25.30
C THR A 179 7.13 -0.79 25.50
N LYS A 180 7.66 -1.78 26.23
CA LYS A 180 6.94 -3.01 26.58
C LYS A 180 5.66 -2.73 27.38
N TRP A 181 5.72 -1.83 28.36
CA TRP A 181 4.56 -1.42 29.14
C TRP A 181 3.50 -0.73 28.29
N LYS A 182 3.90 0.20 27.42
CA LYS A 182 2.99 0.85 26.46
C LYS A 182 2.28 -0.19 25.58
N GLN A 183 3.03 -1.13 25.01
CA GLN A 183 2.47 -2.20 24.18
C GLN A 183 1.51 -3.11 24.95
N ALA A 184 1.82 -3.43 26.21
CA ALA A 184 0.94 -4.23 27.06
C ALA A 184 -0.36 -3.48 27.39
N ALA A 185 -0.26 -2.18 27.70
CA ALA A 185 -1.41 -1.32 27.95
C ALA A 185 -2.29 -1.15 26.70
N GLU A 186 -1.68 -0.93 25.52
CA GLU A 186 -2.37 -0.88 24.23
C GLU A 186 -3.12 -2.18 23.96
N LYS A 187 -2.46 -3.33 24.09
CA LYS A 187 -3.11 -4.64 23.90
C LYS A 187 -4.27 -4.83 24.87
N LEU A 188 -4.14 -4.39 26.13
CA LEU A 188 -5.20 -4.48 27.12
C LEU A 188 -6.40 -3.59 26.76
N LEU A 189 -6.15 -2.33 26.40
CA LEU A 189 -7.19 -1.39 25.96
C LEU A 189 -7.92 -1.91 24.72
N ILE A 190 -7.18 -2.39 23.73
CA ILE A 190 -7.75 -2.99 22.51
C ILE A 190 -8.58 -4.21 22.88
N ASN A 191 -8.07 -5.14 23.69
CA ASN A 191 -8.83 -6.32 24.09
C ASN A 191 -10.11 -5.99 24.86
N GLN A 192 -10.14 -4.88 25.60
CA GLN A 192 -11.35 -4.38 26.23
C GLN A 192 -12.33 -3.77 25.22
N MET A 193 -11.85 -2.95 24.28
CA MET A 193 -12.67 -2.35 23.21
C MET A 193 -13.33 -3.39 22.30
N VAL A 194 -12.63 -4.51 22.06
CA VAL A 194 -13.07 -5.59 21.15
C VAL A 194 -13.87 -6.68 21.90
N ARG A 195 -14.16 -6.51 23.19
CA ARG A 195 -14.87 -7.51 24.00
C ARG A 195 -16.26 -7.79 23.41
N GLY A 196 -16.44 -9.01 22.88
CA GLY A 196 -17.67 -9.45 22.21
C GLY A 196 -17.62 -9.44 20.67
N GLN A 197 -16.53 -8.98 20.06
CA GLN A 197 -16.35 -8.92 18.60
C GLN A 197 -15.26 -9.87 18.09
N LYS A 198 -14.82 -10.82 18.92
CA LYS A 198 -13.73 -11.77 18.61
C LYS A 198 -14.00 -12.60 17.35
N GLU A 199 -15.27 -12.83 17.03
CA GLU A 199 -15.69 -13.59 15.86
C GLU A 199 -15.27 -12.89 14.56
N CYS A 200 -15.21 -11.56 14.55
CA CYS A 200 -14.83 -10.76 13.39
C CYS A 200 -13.31 -10.55 13.25
N TYR A 201 -12.49 -11.16 14.11
CA TYR A 201 -11.04 -10.94 14.10
C TYR A 201 -10.38 -11.56 12.86
N SER A 202 -9.78 -10.74 12.01
CA SER A 202 -9.01 -11.15 10.83
C SER A 202 -7.93 -12.17 11.16
N GLU A 203 -7.93 -13.31 10.47
CA GLU A 203 -6.90 -14.35 10.64
C GLU A 203 -5.53 -13.85 10.19
N TYR A 204 -5.47 -13.09 9.08
CA TYR A 204 -4.21 -12.54 8.59
C TYR A 204 -3.55 -11.61 9.62
N LEU A 205 -4.33 -10.80 10.34
CA LEU A 205 -3.77 -9.97 11.41
C LEU A 205 -3.24 -10.83 12.59
N LYS A 206 -3.89 -11.95 12.92
CA LYS A 206 -3.37 -12.87 13.94
C LYS A 206 -2.03 -13.45 13.52
N GLU A 207 -1.90 -13.89 12.27
CA GLU A 207 -0.64 -14.41 11.73
C GLU A 207 0.47 -13.36 11.77
N LEU A 208 0.17 -12.10 11.45
CA LEU A 208 1.12 -11.00 11.56
C LEU A 208 1.52 -10.72 13.01
N GLU A 209 0.59 -10.79 13.95
CA GLU A 209 0.87 -10.62 15.38
C GLU A 209 1.72 -11.76 15.95
N GLU A 210 1.47 -13.00 15.55
CA GLU A 210 2.25 -14.18 15.93
C GLU A 210 3.71 -14.08 15.44
N GLN A 211 3.92 -13.46 14.28
CA GLN A 211 5.24 -13.25 13.68
C GLN A 211 5.93 -11.95 14.15
N ASP A 212 5.30 -11.15 15.01
CA ASP A 212 5.74 -9.79 15.37
C ASP A 212 5.96 -8.87 14.14
N LYS A 213 5.12 -9.05 13.11
CA LYS A 213 5.12 -8.31 11.84
C LYS A 213 3.90 -7.40 11.69
N VAL A 214 3.36 -6.91 12.81
CA VAL A 214 2.26 -5.94 12.77
C VAL A 214 2.71 -4.74 11.94
N PRO A 215 1.88 -4.26 10.99
CA PRO A 215 2.28 -3.17 10.11
C PRO A 215 2.68 -1.93 10.90
N ASN A 216 3.85 -1.39 10.56
CA ASN A 216 4.41 -0.20 11.17
C ASN A 216 5.22 0.58 10.14
N PHE A 217 4.52 1.12 9.15
CA PHE A 217 5.12 1.81 8.02
C PHE A 217 5.71 3.17 8.41
N ARG A 218 6.75 3.60 7.69
CA ARG A 218 7.45 4.90 7.90
C ARG A 218 7.46 5.81 6.67
N THR A 219 6.97 5.30 5.56
CA THR A 219 6.94 5.95 4.24
C THR A 219 5.61 5.63 3.58
N GLY A 220 5.31 6.17 2.41
CA GLY A 220 4.06 5.88 1.69
C GLY A 220 2.84 6.55 2.32
N PHE A 221 1.66 6.33 1.73
CA PHE A 221 0.43 7.03 2.07
C PHE A 221 0.08 6.99 3.57
N ILE A 222 0.17 5.83 4.22
CA ILE A 222 -0.18 5.70 5.64
C ILE A 222 0.96 6.20 6.55
N GLY A 223 2.21 5.92 6.20
CA GLY A 223 3.37 6.37 6.98
C GLY A 223 3.46 7.89 7.04
N GLU A 224 3.52 8.52 5.87
CA GLU A 224 3.65 9.98 5.75
C GLU A 224 2.34 10.70 6.09
N GLY A 225 1.19 10.15 5.68
CA GLY A 225 -0.13 10.74 5.94
C GLY A 225 -0.51 10.77 7.42
N MET A 226 0.01 9.84 8.24
CA MET A 226 -0.16 9.86 9.70
C MET A 226 0.99 10.58 10.43
N GLY A 227 1.78 11.40 9.71
CA GLY A 227 2.87 12.18 10.28
C GLY A 227 4.00 11.33 10.86
N ASN A 228 4.20 10.11 10.35
CA ASN A 228 5.17 9.14 10.85
C ASN A 228 5.00 8.76 12.34
N ASN A 229 3.81 8.96 12.91
CA ASN A 229 3.51 8.57 14.28
C ASN A 229 3.31 7.04 14.37
N GLN A 230 4.37 6.34 14.78
CA GLN A 230 4.40 4.88 14.85
C GLN A 230 3.38 4.31 15.85
N ASP A 231 3.09 5.02 16.94
CA ASP A 231 2.12 4.58 17.94
C ASP A 231 0.69 4.62 17.34
N LEU A 232 0.36 5.67 16.58
CA LEU A 232 -0.93 5.77 15.86
C LEU A 232 -1.05 4.72 14.77
N ILE A 233 -0.01 4.54 13.94
CA ILE A 233 -0.01 3.54 12.86
C ILE A 233 -0.22 2.14 13.43
N ARG A 234 0.50 1.82 14.52
CA ARG A 234 0.35 0.54 15.21
C ARG A 234 -1.07 0.38 15.78
N PHE A 235 -1.58 1.40 16.46
CA PHE A 235 -2.93 1.38 17.00
C PHE A 235 -3.96 1.07 15.89
N PHE A 236 -3.95 1.79 14.78
CA PHE A 236 -4.88 1.55 13.68
C PHE A 236 -4.67 0.17 13.03
N SER A 237 -3.43 -0.24 12.81
CA SER A 237 -3.11 -1.55 12.24
C SER A 237 -3.67 -2.70 13.06
N GLN A 238 -3.55 -2.62 14.38
CA GLN A 238 -4.07 -3.63 15.30
C GLN A 238 -5.59 -3.60 15.38
N ASN A 239 -6.22 -2.44 15.21
CA ASN A 239 -7.65 -2.28 15.40
C ASN A 239 -8.49 -2.51 14.13
N TRP A 240 -7.97 -2.17 12.94
CA TRP A 240 -8.65 -2.35 11.66
C TRP A 240 -8.95 -3.83 11.36
N GLY A 241 -8.15 -4.77 11.89
CA GLY A 241 -8.40 -6.21 11.76
C GLY A 241 -9.25 -6.83 12.86
N ARG A 242 -9.71 -6.07 13.85
CA ARG A 242 -10.34 -6.61 15.07
C ARG A 242 -11.80 -6.24 15.25
N THR A 243 -12.26 -5.15 14.64
CA THR A 243 -13.66 -4.70 14.78
C THR A 243 -14.25 -4.33 13.42
N PRO A 244 -15.53 -4.64 13.17
CA PRO A 244 -16.25 -4.16 12.00
C PRO A 244 -16.22 -2.63 11.88
N PHE A 245 -16.41 -1.92 13.01
CA PHE A 245 -16.46 -0.45 13.01
C PHE A 245 -15.15 0.18 12.50
N LEU A 246 -14.00 -0.30 12.98
CA LEU A 246 -12.71 0.25 12.54
C LEU A 246 -12.31 -0.29 11.16
N ALA A 247 -12.70 -1.51 10.79
CA ALA A 247 -12.55 -1.97 9.40
C ALA A 247 -13.32 -1.06 8.42
N CYS A 248 -14.53 -0.62 8.77
CA CYS A 248 -15.28 0.38 8.01
C CYS A 248 -14.54 1.72 7.91
N ASN A 249 -13.90 2.17 8.99
CA ASN A 249 -13.10 3.39 8.97
C ASN A 249 -11.98 3.33 7.93
N TYR A 250 -11.19 2.25 7.87
CA TYR A 250 -10.19 2.06 6.82
C TYR A 250 -10.83 2.01 5.42
N TYR A 251 -11.91 1.24 5.26
CA TYR A 251 -12.60 1.13 3.97
C TYR A 251 -13.10 2.49 3.47
N THR A 252 -13.62 3.35 4.35
CA THR A 252 -13.99 4.73 4.01
C THR A 252 -12.79 5.56 3.58
N LEU A 253 -11.65 5.48 4.30
CA LEU A 253 -10.42 6.17 3.88
C LEU A 253 -9.97 5.73 2.48
N ARG A 254 -9.99 4.42 2.21
CA ARG A 254 -9.64 3.87 0.91
C ARG A 254 -10.58 4.35 -0.19
N TYR A 255 -11.87 4.36 0.08
CA TYR A 255 -12.89 4.83 -0.84
C TYR A 255 -12.70 6.32 -1.18
N ILE A 256 -12.43 7.18 -0.18
CA ILE A 256 -12.12 8.59 -0.39
C ILE A 256 -10.87 8.77 -1.25
N ALA A 257 -9.80 8.01 -0.96
CA ALA A 257 -8.57 8.06 -1.77
C ALA A 257 -8.83 7.67 -3.24
N ASN A 258 -9.62 6.61 -3.47
CA ASN A 258 -10.03 6.20 -4.81
C ASN A 258 -10.85 7.25 -5.55
N MET A 259 -11.79 7.90 -4.86
CA MET A 259 -12.55 9.01 -5.45
C MET A 259 -11.64 10.18 -5.82
N GLY A 260 -10.67 10.51 -4.97
CA GLY A 260 -9.66 11.53 -5.25
C GLY A 260 -8.87 11.23 -6.51
N LEU A 261 -8.34 10.02 -6.64
CA LEU A 261 -7.60 9.58 -7.84
C LEU A 261 -8.45 9.72 -9.10
N LYS A 262 -9.67 9.15 -9.11
CA LYS A 262 -10.58 9.23 -10.26
C LYS A 262 -10.95 10.67 -10.62
N HIS A 263 -11.17 11.53 -9.63
CA HIS A 263 -11.43 12.95 -9.89
C HIS A 263 -10.25 13.62 -10.60
N THR A 264 -9.03 13.30 -10.19
CA THR A 264 -7.80 13.86 -10.79
C THR A 264 -7.61 13.36 -12.23
N GLU A 265 -7.88 12.07 -12.48
CA GLU A 265 -7.79 11.47 -13.82
C GLU A 265 -8.76 12.14 -14.81
N HIS A 266 -10.03 12.34 -14.40
CA HIS A 266 -11.06 12.93 -15.26
C HIS A 266 -10.89 14.44 -15.45
N SER A 267 -10.23 15.13 -14.50
CA SER A 267 -9.98 16.58 -14.62
C SER A 267 -8.78 16.89 -15.52
N ASN A 268 -7.92 15.90 -15.78
CA ASN A 268 -6.72 16.03 -16.61
C ASN A 268 -6.89 15.46 -18.03
N THR A 269 -8.09 14.97 -18.37
CA THR A 269 -8.53 14.61 -19.73
C THR A 269 -9.40 15.70 -20.33
#